data_AF-A0A8I0SSK8-F1
#
_entry.id   AF-A0A8I0SSK8-F1
#
_cell.length_a   1.000
_cell.length_b   1.000
_cell.length_c   1.000
_cell.angle_alpha   90.00
_cell.angle_beta   90.00
_cell.angle_gamma   90.00
#
_symmetry.space_group_name_H-M   'P 1'
#
loop_
_entity.id
_entity.type
_entity.pdbx_description
1 polymer ?
#
loop_
_entity_poly.entity_id
_entity_poly.type
_entity_poly.pdbx_seq_one_letter_code
_entity_poly.pdbx_strand_id
1 'polypeptide(L)' 'MVKILEAVTLLAPGAFLKVVHNRVPYPLFPRLEERGLHVECHEHPDGSVELTILRPATS' A
#
# COMPACT_ATOMS: atom_id res chain seq x y z
N MET A 1 -8.97 -1.38 7.08
CA MET A 1 -9.23 -0.82 5.74
C MET A 1 -9.13 0.70 5.70
N VAL A 2 -9.91 1.47 6.48
CA VAL A 2 -9.92 2.96 6.41
C VAL A 2 -8.54 3.59 6.69
N LYS A 3 -7.82 3.09 7.72
CA LYS A 3 -6.52 3.65 8.13
C LYS A 3 -5.42 3.61 7.06
N ILE A 4 -5.43 2.60 6.17
CA ILE A 4 -4.37 2.47 5.14
C ILE A 4 -4.59 3.52 4.06
N LEU A 5 -5.84 3.70 3.61
CA LEU A 5 -6.19 4.72 2.61
C LEU A 5 -5.93 6.14 3.14
N GLU A 6 -6.22 6.39 4.41
CA GLU A 6 -5.90 7.68 5.05
C GLU A 6 -4.40 7.91 5.19
N ALA A 7 -3.64 6.89 5.62
CA ALA A 7 -2.19 6.97 5.75
C ALA A 7 -1.51 7.23 4.40
N VAL A 8 -1.97 6.59 3.32
CA VAL A 8 -1.40 6.83 1.99
C VAL A 8 -1.73 8.21 1.43
N THR A 9 -2.84 8.82 1.85
CA THR A 9 -3.10 10.23 1.50
C THR A 9 -2.09 11.19 2.13
N LEU A 10 -1.62 10.89 3.34
CA LEU A 10 -0.68 11.71 4.10
C LEU A 10 0.80 11.50 3.73
N LEU A 11 1.12 10.52 2.88
CA LEU A 11 2.50 10.24 2.48
C LEU A 11 3.17 11.45 1.82
N ALA A 12 4.45 11.70 2.09
CA ALA A 12 5.18 12.64 1.24
C ALA A 12 5.38 12.05 -0.18
N PRO A 13 5.48 12.87 -1.24
CA PRO A 13 5.98 12.42 -2.53
C PRO A 13 7.37 11.79 -2.37
N GLY A 14 7.57 10.59 -2.92
CA GLY A 14 8.81 9.82 -2.76
C GLY A 14 8.91 9.00 -1.47
N ALA A 15 7.92 9.08 -0.56
CA ALA A 15 7.86 8.20 0.59
C ALA A 15 7.18 6.85 0.24
N PHE A 16 7.35 5.88 1.13
CA PHE A 16 6.67 4.58 1.06
C PHE A 16 6.03 4.23 2.41
N LEU A 17 4.96 3.44 2.39
CA LEU A 17 4.30 2.87 3.56
C LEU A 17 4.30 1.37 3.46
N LYS A 18 4.84 0.72 4.49
CA LYS A 18 4.76 -0.72 4.67
C LYS A 18 3.62 -1.08 5.60
N VAL A 19 2.80 -2.04 5.19
CA VAL A 19 1.69 -2.56 5.97
C VAL A 19 1.77 -4.08 6.00
N VAL A 20 1.84 -4.65 7.19
CA VAL A 20 1.73 -6.10 7.37
C VAL A 20 0.28 -6.44 7.70
N HIS A 21 -0.28 -7.37 6.95
CA HIS A 21 -1.64 -7.85 7.11
C HIS A 21 -1.66 -9.38 7.13
N ASN A 22 -2.62 -9.97 7.83
CA ASN A 22 -2.83 -11.41 7.83
C ASN A 22 -3.43 -11.99 6.53
N ARG A 23 -3.81 -11.14 5.57
CA ARG A 23 -4.40 -11.53 4.28
C ARG A 23 -4.31 -10.41 3.27
N VAL A 24 -4.32 -10.76 1.99
CA VAL A 24 -4.31 -9.82 0.86
C VAL A 24 -5.63 -9.02 0.81
N PRO A 25 -5.61 -7.69 0.96
CA PRO A 25 -6.80 -6.86 0.83
C PRO A 25 -7.05 -6.51 -0.64
N TYR A 26 -7.53 -7.48 -1.43
CA TYR A 26 -7.90 -7.30 -2.85
C TYR A 26 -8.66 -6.00 -3.20
N PRO A 27 -9.66 -5.54 -2.43
CA PRO A 27 -10.39 -4.31 -2.78
C PRO A 27 -9.56 -3.03 -2.64
N LEU A 28 -8.35 -3.11 -2.09
CA LEU A 28 -7.49 -1.95 -1.81
C LEU A 28 -6.58 -1.62 -3.00
N PHE A 29 -6.18 -2.60 -3.80
CA PHE A 29 -5.35 -2.40 -5.00
C PHE A 29 -5.95 -1.41 -6.01
N PRO A 30 -7.20 -1.59 -6.50
CA PRO A 30 -7.75 -0.66 -7.48
C PRO A 30 -7.84 0.77 -6.94
N ARG A 31 -8.11 0.93 -5.63
CA ARG A 31 -8.17 2.26 -4.97
C ARG A 31 -6.81 2.95 -4.88
N LEU A 32 -5.72 2.19 -4.81
CA LEU A 32 -4.36 2.71 -4.81
C LEU A 32 -3.92 3.06 -6.23
N GLU A 33 -4.24 2.21 -7.20
CA GLU A 33 -3.97 2.45 -8.62
C GLU A 33 -4.71 3.68 -9.16
N GLU A 34 -5.98 3.87 -8.79
CA GLU A 34 -6.76 5.09 -9.09
C GLU A 34 -6.08 6.38 -8.59
N ARG A 35 -5.22 6.28 -7.57
CA ARG A 35 -4.47 7.41 -7.00
C ARG A 35 -3.05 7.54 -7.58
N GLY A 36 -2.67 6.71 -8.55
CA GLY A 36 -1.32 6.67 -9.11
C GLY A 36 -0.27 6.19 -8.12
N LEU A 37 -0.68 5.44 -7.08
CA LEU A 37 0.24 4.85 -6.12
C LEU A 37 0.68 3.47 -6.61
N HIS A 38 1.96 3.16 -6.44
CA HIS A 38 2.47 1.83 -6.72
C HIS A 38 2.35 0.97 -5.47
N VAL A 39 1.90 -0.28 -5.62
CA VAL A 39 1.72 -1.21 -4.52
C VAL A 39 2.37 -2.55 -4.86
N GLU A 40 3.29 -2.98 -4.02
CA GLU A 40 3.90 -4.31 -4.07
C GLU A 40 3.32 -5.16 -2.94
N CYS A 41 2.94 -6.38 -3.28
CA CYS A 41 2.40 -7.35 -2.34
C CYS A 41 3.40 -8.50 -2.22
N HIS A 42 3.90 -8.75 -1.01
CA HIS A 42 4.82 -9.83 -0.70
C HIS A 42 4.18 -10.77 0.32
N GLU A 43 4.02 -12.03 -0.04
CA GLU A 43 3.48 -13.06 0.85
C GLU A 43 4.62 -13.76 1.58
N HIS A 44 4.56 -13.76 2.90
CA HIS A 44 5.52 -14.43 3.75
C HIS A 44 5.13 -15.90 3.97
N PRO A 45 6.11 -16.79 4.18
CA PRO A 45 5.87 -18.21 4.45
C PRO A 45 5.08 -18.47 5.75
N ASP A 46 5.00 -17.48 6.64
CA ASP A 46 4.19 -17.50 7.87
C ASP A 46 2.68 -17.26 7.62
N GLY A 47 2.28 -17.01 6.36
CA GLY A 47 0.91 -16.66 5.98
C GLY A 47 0.57 -15.18 6.16
N SER A 48 1.53 -14.37 6.60
CA SER A 48 1.43 -12.91 6.62
C SER A 48 1.70 -12.32 5.24
N VAL A 49 1.12 -11.16 4.96
CA VAL A 49 1.27 -10.42 3.70
C VAL A 49 1.79 -9.03 4.01
N GLU A 50 2.93 -8.67 3.41
CA GLU A 50 3.47 -7.32 3.45
C GLU A 50 3.04 -6.57 2.19
N LEU A 51 2.44 -5.40 2.37
CA LEU A 51 2.09 -4.47 1.31
C LEU A 51 3.02 -3.27 1.40
N THR A 52 3.79 -3.02 0.34
CA THR A 52 4.64 -1.85 0.21
C THR A 52 3.99 -0.88 -0.77
N ILE A 53 3.52 0.26 -0.26
CA ILE A 53 2.84 1.28 -1.05
C ILE A 53 3.79 2.45 -1.24
N LEU A 54 4.22 2.68 -2.48
CA LEU A 54 5.11 3.76 -2.87
C LEU A 54 4.30 4.92 -3.46
N ARG A 55 4.49 6.13 -2.93
CA ARG A 55 4.01 7.35 -3.56
C ARG A 55 5.11 7.85 -4.51
N PRO A 56 4.89 7.86 -5.84
CA PRO A 56 5.87 8.42 -6.75
C PRO A 56 6.13 9.88 -6.38
N ALA A 57 7.40 10.29 -6.46
CA ALA A 57 7.75 11.70 -6.34
C ALA A 57 7.27 12.39 -7.63
N THR A 58 6.07 12.98 -7.59
CA THR A 58 5.61 13.85 -8.67
C THR A 58 6.56 15.05 -8.69
N SER A 59 7.48 15.08 -9.66
CA SER A 59 8.33 16.23 -9.96
C SER A 59 7.53 17.43 -10.44
#